data_AF-A0A143B309-F1
#
_entry.id   AF-A0A143B309-F1
#
_cell.length_a   1.000
_cell.length_b   1.000
_cell.length_c   1.000
_cell.angle_alpha   90.00
_cell.angle_beta   90.00
_cell.angle_gamma   90.00
#
_symmetry.space_group_name_H-M   'P 1'
#
loop_
_entity.id
_entity.type
_entity.pdbx_description
1 polymer ?
#
loop_
_entity_poly.entity_id
_entity_poly.type
_entity_poly.pdbx_seq_one_letter_code
_entity_poly.pdbx_strand_id
1 'polypeptide(L)'
;MSRVCIFLASICVSLVLASSVSGADVYRKDAQKGWWWYEDPPPVSKEEKAQEPNLPAYSPEQMWTMDADKLREYAEAVKKEAVRVPSEENVRRHYVVQDVIRRKAVAFANASEVVWQKNPELSVAKDSPLAAPGRKAVTREKVEERERLLAKGREDFALLYFKSESCPFCQEQEGILGYFQDRFGWTIKPIDVDLKPELAGRFGVQTTPSLLLIQRGKQDFIPVTAGVASASEIEANLYRGIRLLKGEVSPENFNLYDFQKGGGFDVETGR
;
A
#
# COMPACT_ATOMS: atom_id res chain seq x y z
N MET A 1 -28.31 44.86 90.77
CA MET A 1 -29.08 46.10 90.61
C MET A 1 -29.19 46.37 89.10
N SER A 2 -30.22 45.80 88.45
CA SER A 2 -31.40 46.47 87.83
C SER A 2 -31.10 47.23 86.52
N ARG A 3 -31.86 47.19 85.41
CA ARG A 3 -33.04 46.44 84.89
C ARG A 3 -33.42 47.14 83.54
N VAL A 4 -34.01 46.44 82.55
CA VAL A 4 -35.14 46.92 81.68
C VAL A 4 -34.80 48.00 80.60
N CYS A 5 -35.44 48.25 79.45
CA CYS A 5 -36.36 47.66 78.45
C CYS A 5 -36.48 48.72 77.30
N ILE A 6 -36.49 48.34 76.00
CA ILE A 6 -37.64 48.38 75.04
C ILE A 6 -38.07 49.77 74.49
N PHE A 7 -38.41 49.78 73.18
CA PHE A 7 -39.25 50.72 72.37
C PHE A 7 -38.47 51.66 71.41
N LEU A 8 -38.86 51.95 70.15
CA LEU A 8 -40.09 51.79 69.35
C LEU A 8 -39.69 51.97 67.85
N ALA A 9 -39.86 50.97 66.99
CA ALA A 9 -40.83 50.94 65.89
C ALA A 9 -41.59 52.24 65.55
N SER A 10 -41.65 52.54 64.23
CA SER A 10 -42.72 53.21 63.48
C SER A 10 -42.37 54.57 62.83
N ILE A 11 -42.21 54.51 61.50
CA ILE A 11 -42.48 55.46 60.39
C ILE A 11 -41.65 54.86 59.24
N CYS A 12 -42.06 53.80 58.53
CA CYS A 12 -43.26 53.59 57.74
C CYS A 12 -43.61 54.76 56.80
N VAL A 13 -43.43 54.48 55.51
CA VAL A 13 -44.15 55.05 54.37
C VAL A 13 -43.67 56.44 53.90
N SER A 14 -42.65 56.42 53.05
CA SER A 14 -42.51 57.36 51.91
C SER A 14 -41.67 56.65 50.83
N LEU A 15 -42.22 55.54 50.34
CA LEU A 15 -41.76 54.89 49.13
C LEU A 15 -42.52 55.51 47.96
N VAL A 16 -41.78 55.75 46.88
CA VAL A 16 -42.22 55.91 45.48
C VAL A 16 -42.70 57.30 45.04
N LEU A 17 -41.81 58.04 44.34
CA LEU A 17 -41.92 58.34 42.90
C LEU A 17 -40.82 59.33 42.45
N ALA A 18 -39.79 58.81 41.78
CA ALA A 18 -39.00 59.44 40.70
C ALA A 18 -37.85 58.46 40.35
N SER A 19 -37.95 57.65 39.29
CA SER A 19 -37.43 57.94 37.93
C SER A 19 -35.92 58.24 37.97
N SER A 20 -34.99 57.57 37.28
CA SER A 20 -35.07 56.93 35.96
C SER A 20 -33.83 56.06 35.75
N VAL A 21 -34.00 54.99 34.96
CA VAL A 21 -32.95 54.20 34.32
C VAL A 21 -31.90 55.09 33.64
N SER A 22 -30.62 54.85 33.92
CA SER A 22 -29.54 55.14 32.99
C SER A 22 -28.71 53.88 32.80
N GLY A 23 -29.28 52.94 32.03
CA GLY A 23 -28.60 51.76 31.51
C GLY A 23 -27.65 52.09 30.35
N ALA A 24 -26.89 53.18 30.48
CA ALA A 24 -25.96 53.64 29.45
C ALA A 24 -24.58 52.98 29.54
N ASP A 25 -24.23 52.37 30.68
CA ASP A 25 -22.95 51.66 30.84
C ASP A 25 -22.95 50.21 30.34
N VAL A 26 -24.12 49.63 30.06
CA VAL A 26 -24.22 48.24 29.56
C VAL A 26 -23.89 48.15 28.06
N TYR A 27 -24.01 49.25 27.32
CA TYR A 27 -23.74 49.29 25.87
C TYR A 27 -22.35 49.80 25.49
N ARG A 28 -21.52 50.20 26.46
CA ARG A 28 -20.17 50.77 26.20
C ARG A 28 -19.02 49.80 26.50
N LYS A 29 -19.30 48.61 27.04
CA LYS A 29 -18.31 47.52 27.08
C LYS A 29 -18.54 46.64 25.87
N ASP A 30 -17.48 46.42 25.08
CA ASP A 30 -17.47 45.50 23.95
C ASP A 30 -18.23 44.22 24.32
N ALA A 31 -19.41 44.06 23.72
CA ALA A 31 -20.22 42.88 23.92
C ALA A 31 -19.35 41.68 23.57
N GLN A 32 -19.21 40.71 24.49
CA GLN A 32 -18.34 39.55 24.29
C GLN A 32 -18.74 38.86 22.98
N LYS A 33 -17.90 39.01 21.96
CA LYS A 33 -18.13 38.42 20.64
C LYS A 33 -18.01 36.90 20.77
N GLY A 34 -19.09 36.19 20.47
CA GLY A 34 -19.13 34.73 20.46
C GLY A 34 -18.58 34.13 19.17
N TRP A 35 -18.50 32.80 19.13
CA TRP A 35 -17.95 32.00 18.01
C TRP A 35 -18.62 32.21 16.62
N TRP A 36 -19.77 32.87 16.59
CA TRP A 36 -20.56 33.10 15.36
C TRP A 36 -20.48 34.54 14.85
N TRP A 37 -19.66 35.39 15.48
CA TRP A 37 -19.45 36.76 15.01
C TRP A 37 -18.48 36.74 13.83
N TYR A 38 -18.96 37.17 12.68
CA TYR A 38 -18.15 37.40 11.50
C TYR A 38 -17.30 38.67 11.72
N GLU A 39 -15.98 38.51 11.73
CA GLU A 39 -15.05 39.62 11.61
C GLU A 39 -14.63 39.70 10.14
N ASP A 40 -14.69 40.90 9.56
CA ASP A 40 -14.14 41.10 8.22
C ASP A 40 -12.67 40.68 8.27
N PRO A 41 -12.26 39.69 7.44
CA PRO A 41 -10.87 39.29 7.42
C PRO A 41 -10.03 40.52 7.11
N PRO A 42 -8.86 40.70 7.77
CA PRO A 42 -7.99 41.82 7.47
C PRO A 42 -7.78 41.85 5.95
N PRO A 43 -7.81 43.04 5.32
CA PRO A 43 -7.66 43.14 3.88
C PRO A 43 -6.40 42.37 3.51
N VAL A 44 -6.58 41.25 2.83
CA VAL A 44 -5.46 40.44 2.35
C VAL A 44 -4.71 41.41 1.47
N SER A 45 -3.53 41.85 1.92
CA SER A 45 -2.63 42.57 1.02
C SER A 45 -2.57 41.68 -0.20
N LYS A 46 -2.90 42.20 -1.38
CA LYS A 46 -2.66 41.45 -2.62
C LYS A 46 -1.20 41.04 -2.53
N GLU A 47 -0.96 39.78 -2.18
CA GLU A 47 0.36 39.21 -2.29
C GLU A 47 0.75 39.50 -3.72
N GLU A 48 1.83 40.26 -3.90
CA GLU A 48 2.47 40.38 -5.18
C GLU A 48 2.52 38.99 -5.76
N LYS A 49 1.91 38.80 -6.94
CA LYS A 49 1.97 37.52 -7.66
C LYS A 49 3.40 37.04 -7.56
N ALA A 50 3.63 35.97 -6.81
CA ALA A 50 4.95 35.43 -6.59
C ALA A 50 5.59 35.31 -7.97
N GLN A 51 6.65 36.10 -8.17
CA GLN A 51 7.32 36.24 -9.45
C GLN A 51 7.67 34.82 -9.91
N GLU A 52 7.18 34.46 -11.10
CA GLU A 52 7.30 33.10 -11.61
C GLU A 52 8.77 32.68 -11.52
N PRO A 53 9.08 31.49 -10.96
CA PRO A 53 10.42 30.98 -11.04
C PRO A 53 10.71 30.75 -12.53
N ASN A 54 11.45 31.68 -13.13
CA ASN A 54 11.89 31.56 -14.51
C ASN A 54 12.88 30.39 -14.56
N LEU A 55 12.38 29.21 -14.92
CA LEU A 55 13.20 28.02 -15.01
C LEU A 55 14.25 28.24 -16.11
N PRO A 56 15.53 27.94 -15.83
CA PRO A 56 16.56 28.06 -16.84
C PRO A 56 16.22 27.20 -18.05
N ALA A 57 16.35 27.77 -19.26
CA ALA A 57 16.16 27.04 -20.50
C ALA A 57 17.48 26.36 -20.87
N TYR A 58 17.60 25.07 -20.59
CA TYR A 58 18.76 24.27 -20.99
C TYR A 58 18.57 23.70 -22.40
N SER A 59 19.64 23.68 -23.19
CA SER A 59 19.65 22.97 -24.47
C SER A 59 19.69 21.45 -24.26
N PRO A 60 19.27 20.64 -25.24
CA PRO A 60 19.40 19.17 -25.18
C PRO A 60 20.83 18.70 -24.88
N GLU A 61 21.85 19.36 -25.41
CA GLU A 61 23.26 19.03 -25.22
C GLU A 61 23.74 19.32 -23.79
N GLN A 62 23.25 20.42 -23.21
CA GLN A 62 23.50 20.75 -21.81
C GLN A 62 22.85 19.73 -20.88
N MET A 63 21.59 19.36 -21.13
CA MET A 63 20.90 18.31 -20.37
C MET A 63 21.55 16.93 -20.54
N TRP A 64 22.13 16.65 -21.71
CA TRP A 64 22.84 15.40 -21.97
C TRP A 64 24.06 15.24 -21.06
N THR A 65 24.87 16.29 -20.94
CA THR A 65 26.12 16.30 -20.16
C THR A 65 25.91 16.65 -18.68
N MET A 66 24.72 17.11 -18.32
CA MET A 66 24.35 17.41 -16.94
C MET A 66 24.43 16.17 -16.03
N ASP A 67 24.85 16.42 -14.79
CA ASP A 67 24.78 15.46 -13.70
C ASP A 67 23.36 14.89 -13.52
N ALA A 68 23.27 13.62 -13.13
CA ALA A 68 22.00 12.90 -13.07
C ALA A 68 21.03 13.50 -12.03
N ASP A 69 21.52 13.92 -10.86
CA ASP A 69 20.68 14.52 -9.82
C ASP A 69 20.16 15.89 -10.23
N LYS A 70 21.02 16.71 -10.84
CA LYS A 70 20.61 18.02 -11.37
C LYS A 70 19.56 17.88 -12.48
N LEU A 71 19.72 16.90 -13.38
CA LEU A 71 18.76 16.64 -14.45
C LEU A 71 17.41 16.17 -13.89
N ARG A 72 17.42 15.33 -12.84
CA ARG A 72 16.21 14.89 -12.13
C ARG A 72 15.48 16.07 -11.50
N GLU A 73 16.19 16.92 -10.77
CA GLU A 73 15.61 18.12 -10.14
C GLU A 73 15.02 19.08 -11.18
N TYR A 74 15.73 19.31 -12.28
CA TYR A 74 15.26 20.14 -13.37
C TYR A 74 14.00 19.56 -14.03
N ALA A 75 13.99 18.26 -14.32
CA ALA A 75 12.83 17.59 -14.91
C ALA A 75 11.58 17.68 -14.01
N GLU A 76 11.76 17.53 -12.70
CA GLU A 76 10.68 17.72 -11.73
C GLU A 76 10.18 19.17 -11.70
N ALA A 77 11.08 20.16 -11.74
CA ALA A 77 10.71 21.56 -11.78
C ALA A 77 9.93 21.92 -13.05
N VAL A 78 10.39 21.48 -14.23
CA VAL A 78 9.71 21.70 -15.51
C VAL A 78 8.34 21.01 -15.54
N LYS A 79 8.24 19.80 -15.00
CA LYS A 79 6.96 19.08 -14.87
C LYS A 79 5.97 19.85 -13.98
N LYS A 80 6.42 20.33 -12.81
CA LYS A 80 5.58 21.14 -11.90
C LYS A 80 5.05 22.39 -12.59
N GLU A 81 5.89 23.09 -13.36
CA GLU A 81 5.47 24.27 -14.10
C GLU A 81 4.46 23.94 -15.21
N ALA A 82 4.70 22.87 -15.98
CA ALA A 82 3.75 22.42 -17.01
C ALA A 82 2.40 22.00 -16.43
N VAL A 83 2.36 21.42 -15.22
CA VAL A 83 1.13 21.08 -14.52
C VAL A 83 0.44 22.33 -13.95
N ARG A 84 1.22 23.28 -13.42
CA ARG A 84 0.69 24.55 -12.88
C ARG A 84 0.06 25.40 -13.98
N VAL A 85 0.71 25.52 -15.12
CA VAL A 85 0.26 26.29 -16.28
C VAL A 85 0.42 25.43 -17.55
N PRO A 86 -0.65 24.73 -17.97
CA PRO A 86 -0.61 23.82 -19.12
C PRO A 86 -0.66 24.57 -20.46
N SER A 87 0.34 25.41 -20.71
CA SER A 87 0.55 26.06 -22.00
C SER A 87 1.28 25.13 -22.97
N GLU A 88 1.10 25.33 -24.27
CA GLU A 88 1.80 24.56 -25.31
C GLU A 88 3.32 24.59 -25.12
N GLU A 89 3.88 25.76 -24.79
CA GLU A 89 5.31 25.95 -24.56
C GLU A 89 5.81 25.19 -23.30
N ASN A 90 5.08 25.25 -22.18
CA ASN A 90 5.48 24.55 -20.96
C ASN A 90 5.41 23.03 -21.13
N VAL A 91 4.35 22.54 -21.80
CA VAL A 91 4.18 21.11 -22.09
C VAL A 91 5.24 20.65 -23.10
N ARG A 92 5.52 21.44 -24.13
CA ARG A 92 6.62 21.17 -25.08
C ARG A 92 7.96 21.08 -24.34
N ARG A 93 8.27 22.04 -23.47
CA ARG A 93 9.49 22.03 -22.66
C ARG A 93 9.60 20.76 -21.82
N HIS A 94 8.51 20.36 -21.17
CA HIS A 94 8.46 19.09 -20.44
C HIS A 94 8.82 17.90 -21.31
N TYR A 95 8.21 17.77 -22.50
CA TYR A 95 8.50 16.65 -23.40
C TYR A 95 9.91 16.67 -23.99
N VAL A 96 10.51 17.85 -24.20
CA VAL A 96 11.92 17.97 -24.60
C VAL A 96 12.84 17.41 -23.52
N VAL A 97 12.59 17.75 -22.24
CA VAL A 97 13.35 17.19 -21.11
C VAL A 97 13.17 15.67 -21.02
N GLN A 98 11.93 15.19 -21.14
CA GLN A 98 11.63 13.75 -21.14
C GLN A 98 12.30 13.01 -22.30
N ASP A 99 12.37 13.62 -23.50
CA ASP A 99 13.07 13.00 -24.63
C ASP A 99 14.57 12.84 -24.36
N VAL A 100 15.22 13.84 -23.75
CA VAL A 100 16.63 13.71 -23.35
C VAL A 100 16.82 12.58 -22.33
N ILE A 101 15.98 12.52 -21.30
CA ILE A 101 16.04 11.44 -20.28
C ILE A 101 15.84 10.07 -20.94
N ARG A 102 14.82 9.95 -21.80
CA ARG A 102 14.53 8.72 -22.55
C ARG A 102 15.72 8.29 -23.41
N ARG A 103 16.36 9.22 -24.12
CA ARG A 103 17.56 8.93 -24.92
C ARG A 103 18.76 8.52 -24.07
N LYS A 104 18.99 9.16 -22.91
CA LYS A 104 20.03 8.74 -21.95
C LYS A 104 19.76 7.33 -21.43
N ALA A 105 18.52 6.99 -21.12
CA ALA A 105 18.13 5.65 -20.70
C ALA A 105 18.37 4.59 -21.79
N VAL A 106 18.05 4.90 -23.06
CA VAL A 106 18.36 4.02 -24.20
C VAL A 106 19.88 3.84 -24.37
N ALA A 107 20.67 4.90 -24.26
CA ALA A 107 22.12 4.80 -24.33
C ALA A 107 22.71 3.92 -23.21
N PHE A 108 22.21 4.05 -21.98
CA PHE A 108 22.58 3.19 -20.87
C PHE A 108 22.17 1.73 -21.09
N ALA A 109 20.96 1.48 -21.59
CA ALA A 109 20.49 0.13 -21.92
C ALA A 109 21.40 -0.54 -22.96
N ASN A 110 21.73 0.17 -24.06
CA ASN A 110 22.64 -0.35 -25.09
C ASN A 110 24.05 -0.62 -24.53
N ALA A 111 24.58 0.27 -23.70
CA ALA A 111 25.87 0.05 -23.04
C ALA A 111 25.82 -1.18 -22.10
N SER A 112 24.70 -1.38 -21.41
CA SER A 112 24.47 -2.54 -20.55
C SER A 112 24.44 -3.84 -21.36
N GLU A 113 23.82 -3.86 -22.55
CA GLU A 113 23.83 -5.02 -23.43
C GLU A 113 25.25 -5.42 -23.86
N VAL A 114 26.11 -4.45 -24.15
CA VAL A 114 27.54 -4.72 -24.44
C VAL A 114 28.22 -5.34 -23.22
N VAL A 115 27.93 -4.86 -22.01
CA VAL A 115 28.47 -5.43 -20.77
C VAL A 115 27.98 -6.85 -20.56
N TRP A 116 26.67 -7.11 -20.70
CA TRP A 116 26.10 -8.45 -20.56
C TRP A 116 26.61 -9.43 -21.61
N GLN A 117 26.87 -8.98 -22.84
CA GLN A 117 27.44 -9.83 -23.88
C GLN A 117 28.89 -10.24 -23.55
N LYS A 118 29.67 -9.33 -22.95
CA LYS A 118 31.06 -9.61 -22.54
C LYS A 118 31.15 -10.36 -21.21
N ASN A 119 30.16 -10.20 -20.35
CA ASN A 119 30.09 -10.76 -19.00
C ASN A 119 28.71 -11.42 -18.79
N PRO A 120 28.46 -12.60 -19.40
CA PRO A 120 27.16 -13.26 -19.34
C PRO A 120 26.66 -13.58 -17.93
N GLU A 121 27.58 -13.73 -16.96
CA GLU A 121 27.29 -13.93 -15.54
C GLU A 121 26.60 -12.73 -14.86
N LEU A 122 26.72 -11.53 -15.43
CA LEU A 122 26.02 -10.33 -14.94
C LEU A 122 24.59 -10.24 -15.49
N SER A 123 24.18 -11.18 -16.37
CA SER A 123 22.86 -11.22 -16.97
C SER A 123 21.97 -12.26 -16.30
N VAL A 124 20.69 -11.93 -16.13
CA VAL A 124 19.65 -12.85 -15.65
C VAL A 124 19.04 -13.70 -16.79
N ALA A 125 19.60 -13.63 -18.01
CA ALA A 125 19.02 -14.27 -19.19
C ALA A 125 18.93 -15.81 -19.09
N LYS A 126 19.81 -16.45 -18.30
CA LYS A 126 19.75 -17.90 -18.00
C LYS A 126 18.44 -18.26 -17.30
N ASP A 127 18.03 -17.47 -16.31
CA ASP A 127 16.90 -17.78 -15.44
C ASP A 127 15.60 -17.11 -15.90
N SER A 128 15.70 -16.01 -16.66
CA SER A 128 14.58 -15.28 -17.26
C SER A 128 14.87 -14.98 -18.75
N PRO A 129 14.80 -16.00 -19.62
CA PRO A 129 15.06 -15.84 -21.05
C PRO A 129 14.01 -14.96 -21.72
N LEU A 130 14.43 -14.11 -22.66
CA LEU A 130 13.52 -13.28 -23.47
C LEU A 130 12.91 -14.06 -24.65
N ALA A 131 13.68 -14.96 -25.25
CA ALA A 131 13.26 -15.75 -26.39
C ALA A 131 12.07 -16.66 -26.05
N ALA A 132 11.07 -16.73 -26.94
CA ALA A 132 9.84 -17.48 -26.70
C ALA A 132 10.04 -18.97 -26.37
N PRO A 133 10.95 -19.72 -27.03
CA PRO A 133 11.24 -21.11 -26.66
C PRO A 133 11.79 -21.22 -25.22
N GLY A 134 12.67 -20.30 -24.83
CA GLY A 134 13.21 -20.23 -23.46
C GLY A 134 12.12 -19.94 -22.43
N ARG A 135 11.26 -18.95 -22.69
CA ARG A 135 10.11 -18.64 -21.82
C ARG A 135 9.20 -19.86 -21.64
N LYS A 136 8.89 -20.56 -22.74
CA LYS A 136 8.08 -21.79 -22.69
C LYS A 136 8.75 -22.89 -21.87
N ALA A 137 10.06 -23.07 -22.01
CA ALA A 137 10.81 -24.04 -21.21
C ALA A 137 10.76 -23.69 -19.72
N VAL A 138 11.04 -22.44 -19.34
CA VAL A 138 10.97 -21.99 -17.94
C VAL A 138 9.57 -22.16 -17.35
N THR A 139 8.52 -21.81 -18.10
CA THR A 139 7.14 -22.03 -17.65
C THR A 139 6.87 -23.52 -17.40
N ARG A 140 7.31 -24.40 -18.30
CA ARG A 140 7.15 -25.85 -18.13
C ARG A 140 7.89 -26.36 -16.89
N GLU A 141 9.15 -26.00 -16.71
CA GLU A 141 9.93 -26.43 -15.53
C GLU A 141 9.27 -25.96 -14.23
N LYS A 142 8.78 -24.71 -14.18
CA LYS A 142 8.03 -24.20 -13.01
C LYS A 142 6.78 -25.03 -12.73
N VAL A 143 6.01 -25.39 -13.75
CA VAL A 143 4.80 -26.21 -13.57
C VAL A 143 5.19 -27.61 -13.07
N GLU A 144 6.11 -28.29 -13.75
CA GLU A 144 6.53 -29.64 -13.39
C GLU A 144 7.12 -29.71 -11.98
N GLU A 145 7.94 -28.73 -11.57
CA GLU A 145 8.52 -28.70 -10.24
C GLU A 145 7.46 -28.53 -9.15
N ARG A 146 6.46 -27.65 -9.37
CA ARG A 146 5.31 -27.51 -8.46
C ARG A 146 4.54 -28.82 -8.34
N GLU A 147 4.18 -29.42 -9.47
CA GLU A 147 3.41 -30.66 -9.48
C GLU A 147 4.14 -31.78 -8.74
N ARG A 148 5.45 -31.95 -8.98
CA ARG A 148 6.28 -32.93 -8.27
C ARG A 148 6.31 -32.68 -6.76
N LEU A 149 6.44 -31.42 -6.33
CA LEU A 149 6.46 -31.08 -4.90
C LEU A 149 5.08 -31.31 -4.26
N LEU A 150 4.00 -30.88 -4.92
CA LEU A 150 2.63 -31.07 -4.42
C LEU A 150 2.26 -32.55 -4.30
N ALA A 151 2.65 -33.37 -5.28
CA ALA A 151 2.42 -34.82 -5.23
C ALA A 151 3.15 -35.47 -4.05
N LYS A 152 4.38 -35.04 -3.74
CA LYS A 152 5.15 -35.54 -2.58
C LYS A 152 4.62 -35.00 -1.25
N GLY A 153 4.10 -33.77 -1.24
CA GLY A 153 3.66 -33.07 -0.02
C GLY A 153 2.29 -33.49 0.51
N ARG A 154 1.45 -34.16 -0.29
CA ARG A 154 0.04 -34.43 0.08
C ARG A 154 -0.17 -35.26 1.36
N GLU A 155 0.83 -36.06 1.75
CA GLU A 155 0.76 -36.86 2.98
C GLU A 155 1.16 -36.03 4.21
N ASP A 156 2.14 -35.14 4.05
CA ASP A 156 2.71 -34.34 5.14
C ASP A 156 1.95 -33.03 5.39
N PHE A 157 1.16 -32.58 4.41
CA PHE A 157 0.48 -31.28 4.43
C PHE A 157 -1.02 -31.41 4.15
N ALA A 158 -1.79 -30.47 4.66
CA ALA A 158 -3.22 -30.35 4.38
C ALA A 158 -3.61 -28.87 4.26
N LEU A 159 -4.78 -28.63 3.66
CA LEU A 159 -5.39 -27.31 3.58
C LEU A 159 -6.54 -27.19 4.57
N LEU A 160 -6.59 -26.07 5.29
CA LEU A 160 -7.79 -25.62 5.98
C LEU A 160 -8.51 -24.61 5.09
N TYR A 161 -9.78 -24.88 4.79
CA TYR A 161 -10.61 -24.01 3.97
C TYR A 161 -11.67 -23.33 4.83
N PHE A 162 -11.48 -22.06 5.14
CA PHE A 162 -12.41 -21.27 5.90
C PHE A 162 -13.48 -20.67 4.97
N LYS A 163 -14.73 -21.05 5.21
CA LYS A 163 -15.92 -20.63 4.46
C LYS A 163 -16.99 -20.10 5.41
N SER A 164 -17.97 -19.39 4.85
CA SER A 164 -19.24 -19.06 5.51
C SER A 164 -20.36 -19.47 4.55
N GLU A 165 -21.49 -19.91 5.08
CA GLU A 165 -22.68 -20.18 4.24
C GLU A 165 -23.28 -18.90 3.64
N SER A 166 -22.99 -17.74 4.24
CA SER A 166 -23.43 -16.42 3.73
C SER A 166 -22.52 -15.85 2.63
N CYS A 167 -21.42 -16.53 2.30
CA CYS A 167 -20.37 -16.06 1.39
C CYS A 167 -20.63 -16.53 -0.06
N PRO A 168 -21.07 -15.66 -0.99
CA PRO A 168 -21.33 -16.07 -2.37
C PRO A 168 -20.05 -16.51 -3.11
N PHE A 169 -18.91 -15.91 -2.75
CA PHE A 169 -17.61 -16.23 -3.34
C PHE A 169 -17.06 -17.60 -2.95
N CYS A 170 -17.57 -18.16 -1.84
CA CYS A 170 -17.13 -19.46 -1.34
C CYS A 170 -17.62 -20.60 -2.26
N GLN A 171 -18.77 -20.43 -2.91
CA GLN A 171 -19.27 -21.39 -3.90
C GLN A 171 -18.35 -21.46 -5.14
N GLU A 172 -17.89 -20.31 -5.63
CA GLU A 172 -16.94 -20.26 -6.75
C GLU A 172 -15.61 -20.92 -6.38
N GLN A 173 -15.13 -20.68 -5.16
CA GLN A 173 -13.90 -21.29 -4.67
C GLN A 173 -14.03 -22.81 -4.52
N GLU A 174 -15.18 -23.33 -4.07
CA GLU A 174 -15.42 -24.77 -3.92
C GLU A 174 -15.24 -25.54 -5.23
N GLY A 175 -15.69 -24.99 -6.37
CA GLY A 175 -15.47 -25.60 -7.70
C GLY A 175 -13.98 -25.71 -8.07
N ILE A 176 -13.20 -24.68 -7.76
CA ILE A 176 -11.75 -24.66 -7.99
C ILE A 176 -11.04 -25.65 -7.07
N LEU A 177 -11.47 -25.74 -5.80
CA LEU A 177 -10.92 -26.68 -4.84
C LEU A 177 -11.23 -28.13 -5.22
N GLY A 178 -12.43 -28.42 -5.74
CA GLY A 178 -12.78 -29.73 -6.27
C GLY A 178 -11.82 -30.17 -7.38
N TYR A 179 -11.59 -29.31 -8.38
CA TYR A 179 -10.60 -29.57 -9.43
C TYR A 179 -9.18 -29.82 -8.87
N PHE A 180 -8.76 -29.02 -7.88
CA PHE A 180 -7.45 -29.19 -7.24
C PHE A 180 -7.35 -30.51 -6.48
N GLN A 181 -8.39 -30.91 -5.76
CA GLN A 181 -8.45 -32.18 -5.04
C GLN A 181 -8.40 -33.37 -6.00
N ASP A 182 -9.17 -33.32 -7.10
CA ASP A 182 -9.19 -34.37 -8.10
C ASP A 182 -7.83 -34.54 -8.79
N ARG A 183 -7.13 -33.44 -9.06
CA ARG A 183 -5.83 -33.45 -9.73
C ARG A 183 -4.69 -33.91 -8.83
N PHE A 184 -4.64 -33.45 -7.58
CA PHE A 184 -3.47 -33.64 -6.70
C PHE A 184 -3.71 -34.59 -5.52
N GLY A 185 -4.96 -34.94 -5.21
CA GLY A 185 -5.32 -35.81 -4.10
C GLY A 185 -5.06 -35.20 -2.73
N TRP A 186 -5.13 -33.87 -2.59
CA TRP A 186 -4.86 -33.17 -1.34
C TRP A 186 -6.04 -33.22 -0.37
N THR A 187 -5.72 -33.34 0.92
CA THR A 187 -6.73 -33.23 1.97
C THR A 187 -7.07 -31.75 2.20
N ILE A 188 -8.33 -31.39 1.99
CA ILE A 188 -8.87 -30.07 2.27
C ILE A 188 -9.97 -30.21 3.31
N LYS A 189 -9.81 -29.53 4.45
CA LYS A 189 -10.77 -29.54 5.55
C LYS A 189 -11.57 -28.24 5.54
N PRO A 190 -12.86 -28.27 5.16
CA PRO A 190 -13.72 -27.11 5.28
C PRO A 190 -13.99 -26.79 6.76
N ILE A 191 -13.99 -25.51 7.08
CA ILE A 191 -14.31 -24.95 8.39
C ILE A 191 -15.28 -23.80 8.15
N ASP A 192 -16.48 -23.95 8.69
CA ASP A 192 -17.45 -22.87 8.73
C ASP A 192 -17.07 -21.87 9.84
N VAL A 193 -16.80 -20.63 9.46
CA VAL A 193 -16.43 -19.55 10.39
C VAL A 193 -17.59 -19.12 11.30
N ASP A 194 -18.84 -19.30 10.83
CA ASP A 194 -20.03 -18.93 11.60
C ASP A 194 -20.29 -19.96 12.71
N LEU A 195 -19.96 -21.23 12.46
CA LEU A 195 -20.08 -22.31 13.43
C LEU A 195 -18.87 -22.43 14.38
N LYS A 196 -17.68 -22.00 13.93
CA LYS A 196 -16.42 -22.09 14.69
C LYS A 196 -15.63 -20.77 14.68
N PRO A 197 -16.21 -19.67 15.19
CA PRO A 197 -15.57 -18.36 15.17
C PRO A 197 -14.27 -18.32 15.99
N GLU A 198 -14.16 -19.13 17.05
CA GLU A 198 -12.96 -19.24 17.88
C GLU A 198 -11.77 -19.82 17.09
N LEU A 199 -12.03 -20.77 16.18
CA LEU A 199 -11.01 -21.37 15.35
C LEU A 199 -10.54 -20.40 14.27
N ALA A 200 -11.46 -19.67 13.65
CA ALA A 200 -11.14 -18.61 12.70
C ALA A 200 -10.28 -17.52 13.36
N GLY A 201 -10.66 -17.09 14.58
CA GLY A 201 -9.89 -16.13 15.36
C GLY A 201 -8.48 -16.61 15.70
N ARG A 202 -8.31 -17.88 16.09
CA ARG A 202 -6.99 -18.47 16.38
C ARG A 202 -6.03 -18.40 15.18
N PHE A 203 -6.55 -18.58 13.97
CA PHE A 203 -5.77 -18.52 12.74
C PHE A 203 -5.73 -17.10 12.12
N GLY A 204 -6.36 -16.11 12.75
CA GLY A 204 -6.40 -14.73 12.25
C GLY A 204 -7.20 -14.57 10.96
N VAL A 205 -8.16 -15.46 10.69
CA VAL A 205 -8.99 -15.42 9.47
C VAL A 205 -10.04 -14.32 9.60
N GLN A 206 -9.95 -13.29 8.75
CA GLN A 206 -10.86 -12.15 8.73
C GLN A 206 -11.75 -12.11 7.48
N THR A 207 -11.46 -12.95 6.48
CA THR A 207 -12.14 -12.93 5.18
C THR A 207 -12.43 -14.35 4.74
N THR A 208 -13.60 -14.58 4.14
CA THR A 208 -13.97 -15.85 3.50
C THR A 208 -14.17 -15.62 2.00
N PRO A 209 -13.78 -16.57 1.13
CA PRO A 209 -13.04 -17.80 1.43
C PRO A 209 -11.57 -17.54 1.83
N SER A 210 -10.99 -18.37 2.70
CA SER A 210 -9.55 -18.33 3.00
C SER A 210 -8.96 -19.74 3.06
N LEU A 211 -7.74 -19.90 2.52
CA LEU A 211 -6.99 -21.16 2.55
C LEU A 211 -5.74 -21.01 3.39
N LEU A 212 -5.54 -21.95 4.33
CA LEU A 212 -4.30 -22.06 5.10
C LEU A 212 -3.65 -23.41 4.86
N LEU A 213 -2.33 -23.40 4.70
CA LEU A 213 -1.50 -24.59 4.62
C LEU A 213 -1.01 -24.95 6.02
N ILE A 214 -1.21 -26.21 6.40
CA ILE A 214 -0.73 -26.77 7.67
C ILE A 214 0.15 -27.98 7.42
N GLN A 215 1.10 -28.22 8.33
CA GLN A 215 1.97 -29.41 8.30
C GLN A 215 1.58 -30.40 9.40
N ARG A 216 1.54 -31.70 9.08
CA ARG A 216 1.27 -32.78 10.01
C ARG A 216 2.25 -32.75 11.17
N GLY A 217 1.74 -32.76 12.40
CA GLY A 217 2.54 -32.81 13.63
C GLY A 217 3.20 -31.49 14.03
N LYS A 218 3.03 -30.41 13.26
CA LYS A 218 3.48 -29.07 13.63
C LYS A 218 2.30 -28.13 13.86
N GLN A 219 2.55 -27.06 14.62
CA GLN A 219 1.57 -25.99 14.83
C GLN A 219 1.71 -24.85 13.82
N ASP A 220 2.82 -24.83 13.08
CA ASP A 220 3.10 -23.81 12.07
C ASP A 220 2.11 -23.93 10.91
N PHE A 221 1.68 -22.77 10.42
CA PHE A 221 0.80 -22.65 9.28
C PHE A 221 1.19 -21.44 8.45
N ILE A 222 0.79 -21.42 7.18
CA ILE A 222 0.96 -20.26 6.31
C ILE A 222 -0.33 -20.01 5.52
N PRO A 223 -0.81 -18.75 5.44
CA PRO A 223 -1.89 -18.41 4.52
C PRO A 223 -1.50 -18.69 3.08
N VAL A 224 -2.37 -19.42 2.38
CA VAL A 224 -2.25 -19.72 0.95
C VAL A 224 -3.01 -18.68 0.17
N THR A 225 -4.26 -18.39 0.53
CA THR A 225 -5.08 -17.37 -0.14
C THR A 225 -6.03 -16.70 0.86
N ALA A 226 -6.35 -15.43 0.60
CA ALA A 226 -7.41 -14.69 1.28
C ALA A 226 -8.32 -14.09 0.19
N GLY A 227 -9.48 -14.70 0.00
CA GLY A 227 -10.36 -14.49 -1.14
C GLY A 227 -10.27 -15.61 -2.18
N VAL A 228 -11.02 -15.43 -3.27
CA VAL A 228 -11.07 -16.39 -4.39
C VAL A 228 -9.74 -16.39 -5.12
N ALA A 229 -9.22 -17.59 -5.39
CA ALA A 229 -7.96 -17.80 -6.08
C ALA A 229 -8.07 -18.90 -7.13
N SER A 230 -7.31 -18.75 -8.21
CA SER A 230 -7.22 -19.76 -9.26
C SER A 230 -6.43 -20.99 -8.80
N ALA A 231 -6.65 -22.14 -9.45
CA ALA A 231 -5.87 -23.35 -9.16
C ALA A 231 -4.35 -23.12 -9.32
N SER A 232 -3.93 -22.38 -10.35
CA SER A 232 -2.52 -22.04 -10.58
C SER A 232 -1.91 -21.17 -9.49
N GLU A 233 -2.71 -20.27 -8.90
CA GLU A 233 -2.28 -19.45 -7.77
C GLU A 233 -2.13 -20.29 -6.50
N ILE A 234 -3.12 -21.15 -6.20
CA ILE A 234 -3.08 -22.10 -5.08
C ILE A 234 -1.83 -22.99 -5.20
N GLU A 235 -1.56 -23.58 -6.38
CA GLU A 235 -0.37 -24.37 -6.63
C GLU A 235 0.93 -23.60 -6.37
N ALA A 236 1.01 -22.34 -6.82
CA ALA A 236 2.19 -21.51 -6.64
C ALA A 236 2.42 -21.11 -5.17
N ASN A 237 1.35 -20.74 -4.45
CA ASN A 237 1.42 -20.38 -3.03
C ASN A 237 1.76 -21.61 -2.18
N LEU A 238 1.18 -22.77 -2.47
CA LEU A 238 1.51 -24.03 -1.82
C LEU A 238 2.97 -24.42 -2.03
N TYR A 239 3.47 -24.34 -3.27
CA TYR A 239 4.85 -24.68 -3.57
C TYR A 239 5.83 -23.87 -2.71
N ARG A 240 5.61 -22.56 -2.59
CA ARG A 240 6.44 -21.69 -1.74
C ARG A 240 6.24 -21.96 -0.25
N GLY A 241 4.99 -22.11 0.18
CA GLY A 241 4.64 -22.36 1.57
C GLY A 241 5.21 -23.68 2.11
N ILE A 242 5.16 -24.76 1.33
CA ILE A 242 5.76 -26.04 1.69
C ILE A 242 7.26 -25.90 1.90
N ARG A 243 7.97 -25.29 0.94
CA ARG A 243 9.43 -25.12 1.02
C ARG A 243 9.82 -24.26 2.22
N LEU A 244 9.05 -23.22 2.52
CA LEU A 244 9.28 -22.37 3.68
C LEU A 244 9.04 -23.13 4.99
N LEU A 245 7.93 -23.86 5.13
CA LEU A 245 7.62 -24.64 6.34
C LEU A 245 8.60 -25.81 6.59
N LYS A 246 9.22 -26.33 5.52
CA LYS A 246 10.30 -27.31 5.61
C LYS A 246 11.66 -26.68 5.91
N GLY A 247 11.81 -25.36 5.82
CA GLY A 247 13.10 -24.68 5.94
C GLY A 247 14.03 -24.91 4.73
N GLU A 248 13.48 -25.30 3.58
CA GLU A 248 14.24 -25.52 2.34
C GLU A 248 14.56 -24.21 1.61
N VAL A 249 13.88 -23.11 1.98
CA VAL A 249 14.04 -21.78 1.38
C VAL A 249 13.92 -20.70 2.45
N SER A 250 14.71 -19.64 2.32
CA SER A 250 14.59 -18.44 3.15
C SER A 250 13.49 -17.51 2.66
N PRO A 251 13.03 -16.55 3.49
CA PRO A 251 12.11 -15.50 3.04
C PRO A 251 12.66 -14.66 1.87
N GLU A 252 13.98 -14.50 1.78
CA GLU A 252 14.62 -13.74 0.71
C GLU A 252 14.55 -14.48 -0.63
N ASN A 253 14.73 -15.80 -0.61
CA ASN A 253 14.63 -16.67 -1.77
C ASN A 253 13.22 -17.28 -1.96
N PHE A 254 12.17 -16.73 -1.32
CA PHE A 254 10.83 -17.34 -1.26
C PHE A 254 10.22 -17.67 -2.63
N ASN A 255 10.54 -16.90 -3.67
CA ASN A 255 10.06 -17.11 -5.05
C ASN A 255 10.99 -17.93 -5.94
N LEU A 256 12.16 -18.34 -5.44
CA LEU A 256 13.21 -19.00 -6.21
C LEU A 256 12.85 -20.47 -6.44
N TYR A 257 12.83 -20.92 -7.69
CA TYR A 257 12.66 -22.34 -8.02
C TYR A 257 13.99 -23.10 -7.89
N ASP A 258 13.94 -24.42 -7.70
CA ASP A 258 15.15 -25.21 -7.50
C ASP A 258 16.08 -25.17 -8.72
N PHE A 259 15.53 -25.16 -9.94
CA PHE A 259 16.34 -25.01 -11.16
C PHE A 259 17.00 -23.63 -11.32
N GLN A 260 16.57 -22.63 -10.54
CA GLN A 260 17.11 -21.26 -10.55
C GLN A 260 18.17 -21.03 -9.45
N LYS A 261 18.42 -22.01 -8.58
CA LYS A 261 19.45 -21.94 -7.53
C LYS A 261 20.83 -21.71 -8.13
N GLY A 262 21.61 -20.82 -7.53
CA GLY A 262 22.89 -20.35 -8.06
C GLY A 262 22.79 -19.55 -9.36
N GLY A 263 21.58 -19.10 -9.72
CA GLY A 263 21.32 -18.19 -10.82
C GLY A 263 21.31 -16.72 -10.39
N GLY A 264 20.99 -15.83 -11.33
CA GLY A 264 20.95 -14.38 -11.09
C GLY A 264 19.81 -13.90 -10.18
N PHE A 265 18.85 -14.78 -9.86
CA PHE A 265 17.78 -14.49 -8.89
C PHE A 265 18.04 -15.07 -7.49
N ASP A 266 19.12 -15.84 -7.31
CA ASP A 266 19.45 -16.42 -6.02
C ASP A 266 20.30 -15.45 -5.20
N VAL A 267 19.65 -14.82 -4.22
CA VAL A 267 20.22 -13.74 -3.40
C VAL A 267 21.32 -14.27 -2.47
N GLU A 268 21.25 -15.53 -2.08
CA GLU A 268 22.19 -16.13 -1.11
C GLU A 268 23.53 -16.47 -1.76
N THR A 269 23.54 -16.89 -3.03
CA THR A 269 24.79 -17.11 -3.79
C THR A 269 25.50 -15.82 -4.19
N GLY A 270 24.81 -14.67 -4.17
CA GLY A 270 25.39 -13.37 -4.53
C GLY A 270 26.03 -12.60 -3.37
N ARG A 271 26.04 -13.17 -2.15
CA ARG A 271 26.59 -12.56 -0.92
C ARG A 271 28.02 -13.00 -0.63
#